data_AF-A0A497I7X6-F1
#
_entry.id   AF-A0A497I7X6-F1
#
_cell.length_a   1.000
_cell.length_b   1.000
_cell.length_c   1.000
_cell.angle_alpha   90.00
_cell.angle_beta   90.00
_cell.angle_gamma   90.00
#
_symmetry.space_group_name_H-M   'P 1'
#
loop_
_entity.id
_entity.type
_entity.pdbx_description
1 polymer ?
#
loop_
_entity_poly.entity_id
_entity_poly.type
_entity_poly.pdbx_seq_one_letter_code
_entity_poly.pdbx_strand_id
1 'polypeptide(L)'
;MQEITKEDLEELEAIYGFQVKEEWFNGNMTKISCELEDERYWGGVIHAIKVDDIIYNERKTLALIKLGSHLFRVKAEAIRPNEILFLDVDYDFRYTVEDFRDRWVLAYGNYEIPALALIIDAQTEEEVKEILEAINRIATTIKKYSYLPEVKDNQYLHLDNGIITKEILEDFEEHMKTVVQLGLKAEAEEEKKKQEALNNVVLSDNKVEFIALNGGKYSLESSLKLNVNKEMLLPVIYCHRKEASYKQYINVMQTIGDIVFALMKQHPEGEVTIGKDGRKITLGWEVKQRKDGTTAVFYFLNGRRVKNEYAWKRVYSYIEDNVPIDWDEIEVKRVSKTGKRELSPKARELLEEGIRGEIRDEEGTFPFHLTVKRKNDKWYLVIGGKEIYIKGGFSVIERLHNMATGKALYWEDRQKTSSFYKKLKEIVGKETAKEIIKTIKETAILWGAVE
;
A
#
# COMPACT_ATOMS: atom_id res chain seq x y z
N MET A 1 -15.08 1.90 -9.00
CA MET A 1 -15.84 1.96 -10.28
C MET A 1 -15.30 0.92 -11.26
N GLN A 2 -16.12 0.29 -12.12
CA GLN A 2 -15.65 -0.72 -13.10
C GLN A 2 -16.22 -0.43 -14.50
N GLU A 3 -15.38 -0.55 -15.55
CA GLU A 3 -15.87 -0.60 -16.94
C GLU A 3 -16.63 -1.91 -17.18
N ILE A 4 -17.73 -1.82 -17.93
CA ILE A 4 -18.53 -2.94 -18.42
C ILE A 4 -18.15 -3.22 -19.87
N THR A 5 -17.88 -4.48 -20.18
CA THR A 5 -17.63 -4.98 -21.53
C THR A 5 -18.84 -5.74 -22.09
N LYS A 6 -18.75 -6.18 -23.36
CA LYS A 6 -19.74 -7.09 -23.96
C LYS A 6 -19.74 -8.50 -23.35
N GLU A 7 -18.76 -8.86 -22.51
CA GLU A 7 -18.76 -10.13 -21.78
C GLU A 7 -19.57 -10.04 -20.47
N ASP A 8 -19.74 -8.83 -19.93
CA ASP A 8 -20.44 -8.56 -18.67
C ASP A 8 -21.98 -8.46 -18.82
N LEU A 9 -22.51 -8.48 -20.05
CA LEU A 9 -23.95 -8.30 -20.33
C LEU A 9 -24.81 -9.32 -19.60
N GLU A 10 -24.37 -10.59 -19.54
CA GLU A 10 -25.08 -11.63 -18.81
C GLU A 10 -25.10 -11.34 -17.29
N GLU A 11 -24.02 -10.78 -16.75
CA GLU A 11 -23.92 -10.44 -15.33
C GLU A 11 -24.80 -9.22 -14.99
N LEU A 12 -24.78 -8.18 -15.83
CA LEU A 12 -25.67 -7.02 -15.72
C LEU A 12 -27.15 -7.40 -15.77
N GLU A 13 -27.52 -8.30 -16.67
CA GLU A 13 -28.90 -8.77 -16.81
C GLU A 13 -29.31 -9.71 -15.66
N ALA A 14 -28.43 -10.64 -15.26
CA ALA A 14 -28.78 -11.70 -14.31
C ALA A 14 -28.62 -11.34 -12.83
N ILE A 15 -27.62 -10.52 -12.49
CA ILE A 15 -27.31 -10.12 -11.10
C ILE A 15 -27.90 -8.74 -10.78
N TYR A 16 -27.76 -7.79 -11.69
CA TYR A 16 -28.04 -6.38 -11.42
C TYR A 16 -29.38 -5.89 -12.00
N GLY A 17 -30.01 -6.63 -12.92
CA GLY A 17 -31.33 -6.30 -13.46
C GLY A 17 -31.31 -5.08 -14.39
N PHE A 18 -30.30 -4.95 -15.25
CA PHE A 18 -30.30 -3.99 -16.35
C PHE A 18 -31.04 -4.55 -17.57
N GLN A 19 -31.80 -3.70 -18.27
CA GLN A 19 -32.38 -4.02 -19.58
C GLN A 19 -31.37 -3.72 -20.68
N VAL A 20 -30.31 -4.53 -20.71
CA VAL A 20 -29.09 -4.30 -21.49
C VAL A 20 -29.38 -4.25 -22.99
N LYS A 21 -28.81 -3.26 -23.68
CA LYS A 21 -28.85 -3.15 -25.14
C LYS A 21 -27.45 -3.04 -25.75
N GLU A 22 -27.20 -3.74 -26.85
CA GLU A 22 -25.91 -3.67 -27.56
C GLU A 22 -25.61 -2.26 -28.11
N GLU A 23 -26.65 -1.47 -28.42
CA GLU A 23 -26.52 -0.11 -28.94
C GLU A 23 -25.83 0.87 -27.96
N TRP A 24 -25.79 0.55 -26.67
CA TRP A 24 -25.10 1.37 -25.66
C TRP A 24 -23.57 1.36 -25.79
N PHE A 25 -23.00 0.34 -26.45
CA PHE A 25 -21.56 0.19 -26.69
C PHE A 25 -21.12 0.89 -27.99
N ASN A 26 -21.99 1.72 -28.58
CA ASN A 26 -21.73 2.46 -29.80
C ASN A 26 -21.67 3.98 -29.51
N GLY A 27 -20.82 4.67 -30.26
CA GLY A 27 -20.68 6.13 -30.20
C GLY A 27 -19.22 6.56 -30.12
N ASN A 28 -18.96 7.81 -30.50
CA ASN A 28 -17.65 8.42 -30.32
C ASN A 28 -17.64 9.19 -29.00
N MET A 29 -16.58 9.01 -28.21
CA MET A 29 -16.38 9.72 -26.95
C MET A 29 -16.01 11.19 -27.19
N THR A 30 -16.81 12.13 -26.70
CA THR A 30 -16.46 13.56 -26.69
C THR A 30 -15.45 13.83 -25.58
N LYS A 31 -14.17 14.03 -25.94
CA LYS A 31 -13.10 14.30 -24.98
C LYS A 31 -12.16 15.42 -25.38
N ILE A 32 -11.68 16.17 -24.39
CA ILE A 32 -10.57 17.12 -24.46
C ILE A 32 -9.42 16.50 -23.66
N SER A 33 -8.18 16.67 -24.12
CA SER A 33 -7.02 15.99 -23.54
C SER A 33 -5.89 16.96 -23.26
N CYS A 34 -5.16 16.75 -22.17
CA CYS A 34 -3.94 17.48 -21.83
C CYS A 34 -2.83 16.47 -21.52
N GLU A 35 -1.69 16.62 -22.18
CA GLU A 35 -0.48 15.87 -21.83
C GLU A 35 0.13 16.46 -20.55
N LEU A 36 0.41 15.61 -19.58
CA LEU A 36 1.12 15.95 -18.35
C LEU A 36 2.62 15.85 -18.57
N GLU A 37 3.38 16.75 -17.94
CA GLU A 37 4.84 16.63 -17.91
C GLU A 37 5.36 15.44 -17.05
N ASP A 38 4.49 14.60 -16.47
CA ASP A 38 4.86 13.36 -15.76
C ASP A 38 4.18 12.09 -16.28
N GLU A 39 4.97 11.14 -16.78
CA GLU A 39 4.53 9.76 -17.06
C GLU A 39 4.16 8.99 -15.77
N ARG A 40 4.69 9.41 -14.60
CA ARG A 40 4.45 8.73 -13.31
C ARG A 40 3.00 8.75 -12.87
N TYR A 41 2.21 9.70 -13.36
CA TYR A 41 0.77 9.76 -13.14
C TYR A 41 0.05 9.26 -14.41
N TRP A 42 -0.52 8.06 -14.32
CA TRP A 42 -1.54 7.51 -15.23
C TRP A 42 -1.22 7.47 -16.74
N GLY A 43 0.07 7.50 -17.10
CA GLY A 43 0.51 7.45 -18.50
C GLY A 43 0.74 8.81 -19.15
N GLY A 44 0.71 9.91 -18.40
CA GLY A 44 1.08 11.22 -18.92
C GLY A 44 -0.01 11.94 -19.73
N VAL A 45 -1.28 11.48 -19.69
CA VAL A 45 -2.41 12.19 -20.31
C VAL A 45 -3.62 12.18 -19.38
N ILE A 46 -4.25 13.35 -19.20
CA ILE A 46 -5.57 13.49 -18.59
C ILE A 46 -6.59 13.78 -19.68
N HIS A 47 -7.76 13.15 -19.57
CA HIS A 47 -8.92 13.44 -20.40
C HIS A 47 -10.00 14.14 -19.55
N ALA A 48 -10.62 15.17 -20.10
CA ALA A 48 -11.96 15.58 -19.69
C ALA A 48 -12.94 15.04 -20.72
N ILE A 49 -13.94 14.28 -20.28
CA ILE A 49 -14.89 13.55 -21.13
C ILE A 49 -16.30 14.03 -20.78
N LYS A 50 -17.12 14.29 -21.79
CA LYS A 50 -18.53 14.62 -21.57
C LYS A 50 -19.35 13.37 -21.30
N VAL A 51 -20.25 13.43 -20.33
CA VAL A 51 -21.22 12.35 -20.05
C VAL A 51 -22.31 12.34 -21.11
N ASP A 52 -22.52 11.20 -21.78
CA ASP A 52 -23.54 11.03 -22.83
C ASP A 52 -24.93 10.79 -22.23
N ASP A 53 -25.01 9.83 -21.28
CA ASP A 53 -26.25 9.29 -20.74
C ASP A 53 -26.01 8.58 -19.39
N ILE A 54 -27.08 8.37 -18.64
CA ILE A 54 -27.10 7.71 -17.33
C ILE A 54 -28.22 6.67 -17.34
N ILE A 55 -27.84 5.40 -17.23
CA ILE A 55 -28.77 4.27 -17.30
C ILE A 55 -28.88 3.62 -15.92
N TYR A 56 -30.06 3.63 -15.31
CA TYR A 56 -30.32 2.96 -14.03
C TYR A 56 -30.72 1.49 -14.21
N ASN A 57 -30.42 0.66 -13.20
CA ASN A 57 -31.01 -0.68 -13.13
C ASN A 57 -32.47 -0.64 -12.65
N GLU A 58 -33.20 -1.74 -12.79
CA GLU A 58 -34.63 -1.83 -12.38
C GLU A 58 -34.87 -1.46 -10.91
N ARG A 59 -33.86 -1.66 -10.04
CA ARG A 59 -33.94 -1.34 -8.60
C ARG A 59 -33.49 0.08 -8.22
N LYS A 60 -32.93 0.85 -9.17
CA LYS A 60 -32.31 2.18 -8.96
C LYS A 60 -31.19 2.21 -7.90
N THR A 61 -30.58 1.06 -7.63
CA THR A 61 -29.46 0.87 -6.70
C THR A 61 -28.09 1.09 -7.37
N LEU A 62 -28.03 0.87 -8.69
CA LEU A 62 -26.86 1.09 -9.53
C LEU A 62 -27.22 1.90 -10.78
N ALA A 63 -26.21 2.56 -11.35
CA ALA A 63 -26.29 3.13 -12.69
C ALA A 63 -25.06 2.79 -13.53
N LEU A 64 -25.19 2.96 -14.84
CA LEU A 64 -24.11 2.97 -15.81
C LEU A 64 -23.97 4.40 -16.34
N ILE A 65 -22.78 4.98 -16.19
CA ILE A 65 -22.40 6.26 -16.83
C ILE A 65 -21.88 5.93 -18.22
N LYS A 66 -22.48 6.51 -19.26
CA LYS A 66 -22.08 6.30 -20.66
C LYS A 66 -21.11 7.40 -21.12
N LEU A 67 -19.96 6.97 -21.66
CA LEU A 67 -18.91 7.82 -22.23
C LEU A 67 -18.54 7.30 -23.63
N GLY A 68 -19.21 7.78 -24.69
CA GLY A 68 -19.04 7.22 -26.03
C GLY A 68 -19.44 5.74 -26.08
N SER A 69 -18.52 4.86 -26.49
CA SER A 69 -18.70 3.40 -26.50
C SER A 69 -18.56 2.73 -25.13
N HIS A 70 -18.15 3.46 -24.08
CA HIS A 70 -17.78 2.91 -22.78
C HIS A 70 -18.91 3.09 -21.75
N LEU A 71 -19.04 2.13 -20.84
CA LEU A 71 -20.04 2.13 -19.77
C LEU A 71 -19.38 1.85 -18.42
N PHE A 72 -19.59 2.73 -17.44
CA PHE A 72 -18.98 2.62 -16.11
C PHE A 72 -20.03 2.40 -15.03
N ARG A 73 -19.92 1.29 -14.30
CA ARG A 73 -20.86 0.91 -13.25
C ARG A 73 -20.55 1.63 -11.94
N VAL A 74 -21.57 2.26 -11.38
CA VAL A 74 -21.53 3.07 -10.14
C VAL A 74 -22.71 2.75 -9.23
N LYS A 75 -22.54 2.91 -7.91
CA LYS A 75 -23.65 2.90 -6.95
C LYS A 75 -24.49 4.16 -7.09
N ALA A 76 -25.79 4.06 -6.84
CA ALA A 76 -26.70 5.22 -6.88
C ALA A 76 -26.65 6.09 -5.61
N GLU A 77 -26.17 5.55 -4.48
CA GLU A 77 -26.22 6.20 -3.16
C GLU A 77 -24.96 6.98 -2.77
N ALA A 78 -25.17 8.03 -1.98
CA ALA A 78 -24.27 9.15 -1.80
C ALA A 78 -23.18 8.96 -0.71
N ILE A 79 -21.91 9.12 -1.09
CA ILE A 79 -20.84 9.62 -0.21
C ILE A 79 -19.93 10.53 -1.06
N ARG A 80 -20.22 11.84 -1.06
CA ARG A 80 -19.36 12.84 -1.69
C ARG A 80 -18.05 12.96 -0.89
N PRO A 81 -16.88 12.96 -1.53
CA PRO A 81 -15.63 13.25 -0.84
C PRO A 81 -15.51 14.74 -0.53
N ASN A 82 -15.13 15.05 0.71
CA ASN A 82 -14.76 16.41 1.12
C ASN A 82 -13.27 16.71 0.83
N GLU A 83 -12.50 15.66 0.55
CA GLU A 83 -11.09 15.73 0.18
C GLU A 83 -10.72 14.54 -0.71
N ILE A 84 -9.81 14.76 -1.63
CA ILE A 84 -9.22 13.74 -2.50
C ILE A 84 -7.71 13.90 -2.51
N LEU A 85 -6.96 12.84 -2.77
CA LEU A 85 -5.54 12.99 -3.11
C LEU A 85 -5.46 13.52 -4.55
N PHE A 86 -4.68 14.58 -4.78
CA PHE A 86 -4.65 15.27 -6.06
C PHE A 86 -4.16 14.34 -7.18
N LEU A 87 -5.03 14.11 -8.16
CA LEU A 87 -4.86 13.13 -9.22
C LEU A 87 -4.68 11.68 -8.75
N ASP A 88 -5.02 11.31 -7.52
CA ASP A 88 -5.11 9.91 -7.11
C ASP A 88 -6.53 9.59 -6.64
N VAL A 89 -7.25 8.84 -7.48
CA VAL A 89 -8.66 8.52 -7.26
C VAL A 89 -8.78 7.08 -6.80
N ASP A 90 -8.82 6.91 -5.48
CA ASP A 90 -9.15 5.66 -4.82
C ASP A 90 -10.48 5.08 -5.36
N TYR A 91 -10.58 3.76 -5.43
CA TYR A 91 -11.66 3.07 -6.18
C TYR A 91 -13.06 3.19 -5.54
N ASP A 92 -13.12 3.70 -4.31
CA ASP A 92 -14.28 3.72 -3.41
C ASP A 92 -15.09 5.03 -3.37
N PHE A 93 -14.76 6.05 -4.17
CA PHE A 93 -15.56 7.29 -4.22
C PHE A 93 -17.01 7.06 -4.71
N ARG A 94 -17.99 7.66 -4.02
CA ARG A 94 -19.44 7.47 -4.26
C ARG A 94 -20.15 8.80 -4.56
N TYR A 95 -19.87 9.36 -5.74
CA TYR A 95 -20.67 10.46 -6.31
C TYR A 95 -22.16 10.10 -6.34
N THR A 96 -23.05 11.10 -6.22
CA THR A 96 -24.44 10.85 -6.60
C THR A 96 -24.49 10.77 -8.13
N VAL A 97 -25.22 9.81 -8.67
CA VAL A 97 -25.24 9.57 -10.11
C VAL A 97 -25.75 10.80 -10.88
N GLU A 98 -26.67 11.55 -10.29
CA GLU A 98 -27.23 12.77 -10.89
C GLU A 98 -26.21 13.93 -10.97
N ASP A 99 -25.15 13.95 -10.15
CA ASP A 99 -24.09 14.97 -10.24
C ASP A 99 -23.32 14.88 -11.58
N PHE A 100 -23.36 13.74 -12.26
CA PHE A 100 -22.74 13.53 -13.57
C PHE A 100 -23.57 14.05 -14.76
N ARG A 101 -24.87 14.31 -14.57
CA ARG A 101 -25.79 14.62 -15.68
C ARG A 101 -25.39 15.93 -16.35
N ASP A 102 -25.23 15.89 -17.68
CA ASP A 102 -24.80 17.02 -18.52
C ASP A 102 -23.43 17.63 -18.13
N ARG A 103 -22.61 16.92 -17.34
CA ARG A 103 -21.28 17.38 -16.90
C ARG A 103 -20.13 16.80 -17.72
N TRP A 104 -18.97 17.42 -17.52
CA TRP A 104 -17.67 16.86 -17.89
C TRP A 104 -17.06 16.15 -16.68
N VAL A 105 -16.44 15.00 -16.92
CA VAL A 105 -15.68 14.22 -15.95
C VAL A 105 -14.22 14.16 -16.34
N LEU A 106 -13.33 14.36 -15.38
CA LEU A 106 -11.94 13.97 -15.54
C LEU A 106 -11.86 12.45 -15.57
N ALA A 107 -10.97 11.94 -16.41
CA ALA A 107 -10.61 10.55 -16.46
C ALA A 107 -9.14 10.39 -16.85
N TYR A 108 -8.56 9.27 -16.43
CA TYR A 108 -7.15 8.96 -16.62
C TYR A 108 -6.94 7.66 -17.38
N GLY A 109 -5.80 7.52 -18.05
CA GLY A 109 -5.37 6.26 -18.64
C GLY A 109 -4.49 6.40 -19.88
N ASN A 110 -3.47 5.53 -19.96
CA ASN A 110 -2.61 5.34 -21.14
C ASN A 110 -3.25 4.43 -22.22
N TYR A 111 -4.54 4.14 -22.08
CA TYR A 111 -5.28 3.11 -22.83
C TYR A 111 -6.68 3.62 -23.21
N GLU A 112 -7.33 2.92 -24.13
CA GLU A 112 -8.65 3.26 -24.69
C GLU A 112 -9.78 3.30 -23.64
N ILE A 113 -9.55 2.80 -22.42
CA ILE A 113 -10.52 2.71 -21.32
C ILE A 113 -10.26 3.85 -20.32
N PRO A 114 -11.11 4.89 -20.28
CA PRO A 114 -10.95 6.00 -19.34
C PRO A 114 -11.42 5.62 -17.94
N ALA A 115 -10.53 5.62 -16.94
CA ALA A 115 -10.97 5.48 -15.56
C ALA A 115 -11.51 6.81 -15.04
N LEU A 116 -12.81 6.86 -14.77
CA LEU A 116 -13.52 8.08 -14.35
C LEU A 116 -13.05 8.52 -12.96
N ALA A 117 -12.57 9.75 -12.89
CA ALA A 117 -11.91 10.33 -11.73
C ALA A 117 -12.87 11.22 -10.91
N LEU A 118 -13.21 12.39 -11.46
CA LEU A 118 -13.76 13.52 -10.72
C LEU A 118 -14.69 14.33 -11.64
N ILE A 119 -15.67 15.04 -11.07
CA ILE A 119 -16.55 15.94 -11.83
C ILE A 119 -15.91 17.33 -11.90
N ILE A 120 -15.95 17.99 -13.05
CA ILE A 120 -15.49 19.39 -13.19
C ILE A 120 -16.64 20.34 -13.49
N ASP A 121 -16.59 21.54 -12.90
CA ASP A 121 -17.56 22.60 -13.13
C ASP A 121 -17.19 23.40 -14.40
N ALA A 122 -17.49 22.80 -15.55
CA ALA A 122 -17.35 23.43 -16.86
C ALA A 122 -18.60 23.20 -17.71
N GLN A 123 -18.98 24.20 -18.51
CA GLN A 123 -20.12 24.15 -19.44
C GLN A 123 -19.64 24.18 -20.90
N THR A 124 -18.49 24.80 -21.15
CA THR A 124 -17.88 25.02 -22.46
C THR A 124 -16.55 24.28 -22.61
N GLU A 125 -16.14 24.00 -23.85
CA GLU A 125 -14.84 23.39 -24.14
C GLU A 125 -13.65 24.26 -23.70
N GLU A 126 -13.82 25.57 -23.59
CA GLU A 126 -12.74 26.49 -23.19
C GLU A 126 -12.50 26.43 -21.67
N GLU A 127 -13.56 26.46 -20.87
CA GLU A 127 -13.47 26.26 -19.41
C GLU A 127 -12.83 24.91 -19.07
N VAL A 128 -13.13 23.85 -19.85
CA VAL A 128 -12.49 22.54 -19.71
C VAL A 128 -10.97 22.62 -19.96
N LYS A 129 -10.51 23.37 -20.97
CA LYS A 129 -9.07 23.56 -21.21
C LYS A 129 -8.42 24.31 -20.07
N GLU A 130 -9.02 25.41 -19.59
CA GLU A 130 -8.47 26.19 -18.47
C GLU A 130 -8.30 25.33 -17.21
N ILE A 131 -9.27 24.46 -16.91
CA ILE A 131 -9.20 23.49 -15.80
C ILE A 131 -8.08 22.48 -16.02
N LEU A 132 -7.96 21.89 -17.21
CA LEU A 132 -6.90 20.94 -17.53
C LEU A 132 -5.49 21.57 -17.48
N GLU A 133 -5.35 22.82 -17.93
CA GLU A 133 -4.10 23.58 -17.83
C GLU A 133 -3.73 23.88 -16.38
N ALA A 134 -4.69 24.25 -15.53
CA ALA A 134 -4.46 24.45 -14.10
C ALA A 134 -4.00 23.15 -13.43
N ILE A 135 -4.68 22.03 -13.71
CA ILE A 135 -4.28 20.70 -13.25
C ILE A 135 -2.85 20.36 -13.66
N ASN A 136 -2.46 20.65 -14.91
CA ASN A 136 -1.10 20.38 -15.39
C ASN A 136 -0.05 21.22 -14.65
N ARG A 137 -0.28 22.53 -14.45
CA ARG A 137 0.64 23.40 -13.67
C ARG A 137 0.85 22.91 -12.24
N ILE A 138 -0.22 22.47 -11.59
CA ILE A 138 -0.19 21.91 -10.23
C ILE A 138 0.57 20.57 -10.22
N ALA A 139 0.26 19.66 -11.16
CA ALA A 139 0.93 18.38 -11.32
C ALA A 139 2.45 18.52 -11.56
N THR A 140 2.86 19.43 -12.46
CA THR A 140 4.27 19.78 -12.68
C THR A 140 4.94 20.29 -11.41
N THR A 141 4.24 21.11 -10.62
CA THR A 141 4.77 21.63 -9.35
C THR A 141 4.96 20.50 -8.32
N ILE A 142 3.95 19.65 -8.12
CA ILE A 142 4.04 18.47 -7.25
C ILE A 142 5.15 17.53 -7.70
N LYS A 143 5.24 17.21 -9.00
CA LYS A 143 6.34 16.43 -9.61
C LYS A 143 7.71 16.99 -9.23
N LYS A 144 7.92 18.28 -9.50
CA LYS A 144 9.22 18.96 -9.38
C LYS A 144 9.73 18.95 -7.95
N TYR A 145 8.83 19.02 -6.98
CA TYR A 145 9.16 19.13 -5.57
C TYR A 145 8.77 17.89 -4.75
N SER A 146 8.50 16.75 -5.40
CA SER A 146 8.07 15.49 -4.75
C SER A 146 9.07 14.87 -3.75
N TYR A 147 10.27 15.45 -3.62
CA TYR A 147 11.29 15.09 -2.63
C TYR A 147 11.16 15.85 -1.30
N LEU A 148 10.30 16.87 -1.25
CA LEU A 148 9.93 17.61 -0.05
C LEU A 148 8.77 16.89 0.65
N PRO A 149 8.89 16.49 1.93
CA PRO A 149 7.78 15.93 2.72
C PRO A 149 6.60 16.88 2.77
N GLU A 150 6.85 18.18 2.90
CA GLU A 150 5.81 19.20 2.95
C GLU A 150 4.91 19.12 1.70
N VAL A 151 5.50 18.86 0.52
CA VAL A 151 4.78 18.68 -0.76
C VAL A 151 4.09 17.32 -0.86
N LYS A 152 4.50 16.30 -0.10
CA LYS A 152 3.80 15.00 -0.04
C LYS A 152 2.60 15.03 0.89
N ASP A 153 2.74 15.68 2.03
CA ASP A 153 1.74 15.68 3.09
C ASP A 153 0.55 16.62 2.78
N ASN A 154 0.73 17.55 1.82
CA ASN A 154 -0.30 18.52 1.39
C ASN A 154 -0.78 18.28 -0.06
N GLN A 155 -0.71 17.04 -0.57
CA GLN A 155 -1.25 16.71 -1.91
C GLN A 155 -2.78 16.59 -1.95
N TYR A 156 -3.48 16.85 -0.85
CA TYR A 156 -4.93 16.69 -0.78
C TYR A 156 -5.65 17.94 -1.27
N LEU A 157 -6.52 17.75 -2.27
CA LEU A 157 -7.43 18.78 -2.76
C LEU A 157 -8.74 18.69 -1.98
N HIS A 158 -9.09 19.74 -1.25
CA HIS A 158 -10.36 19.84 -0.55
C HIS A 158 -11.48 20.24 -1.54
N LEU A 159 -12.65 19.61 -1.41
CA LEU A 159 -13.80 19.78 -2.30
C LEU A 159 -15.07 20.00 -1.47
N ASP A 160 -15.80 21.10 -1.69
CA ASP A 160 -17.03 21.38 -0.93
C ASP A 160 -18.19 20.43 -1.25
N ASN A 161 -18.17 19.81 -2.44
CA ASN A 161 -19.27 18.99 -2.95
C ASN A 161 -18.80 17.84 -3.89
N GLY A 162 -17.50 17.54 -3.92
CA GLY A 162 -16.90 16.57 -4.85
C GLY A 162 -16.70 17.08 -6.28
N ILE A 163 -17.04 18.34 -6.59
CA ILE A 163 -16.82 18.95 -7.91
C ILE A 163 -15.56 19.83 -7.87
N ILE A 164 -14.67 19.66 -8.85
CA ILE A 164 -13.55 20.58 -9.06
C ILE A 164 -14.07 21.83 -9.78
N THR A 165 -13.90 22.98 -9.14
CA THR A 165 -14.07 24.30 -9.76
C THR A 165 -12.70 24.90 -10.12
N LYS A 166 -12.71 25.95 -10.95
CA LYS A 166 -11.50 26.73 -11.26
C LYS A 166 -10.92 27.40 -10.00
N GLU A 167 -11.77 27.95 -9.14
CA GLU A 167 -11.41 28.60 -7.88
C GLU A 167 -10.67 27.63 -6.94
N ILE A 168 -11.18 26.40 -6.77
CA ILE A 168 -10.54 25.34 -5.98
C ILE A 168 -9.12 25.01 -6.51
N LEU A 169 -8.91 25.01 -7.83
CA LEU A 169 -7.60 24.77 -8.42
C LEU A 169 -6.66 25.96 -8.27
N GLU A 170 -7.16 27.20 -8.36
CA GLU A 170 -6.37 28.42 -8.18
C GLU A 170 -5.89 28.55 -6.72
N ASP A 171 -6.78 28.31 -5.75
CA ASP A 171 -6.44 28.28 -4.32
C ASP A 171 -5.43 27.16 -4.01
N PHE A 172 -5.61 25.97 -4.59
CA PHE A 172 -4.67 24.86 -4.40
C PHE A 172 -3.32 25.12 -5.08
N GLU A 173 -3.28 25.78 -6.24
CA GLU A 173 -2.02 26.19 -6.89
C GLU A 173 -1.23 27.17 -6.00
N GLU A 174 -1.90 28.12 -5.35
CA GLU A 174 -1.27 29.08 -4.44
C GLU A 174 -0.87 28.46 -3.09
N HIS A 175 -1.69 27.55 -2.55
CA HIS A 175 -1.34 26.72 -1.42
C HIS A 175 -0.06 25.91 -1.70
N MET A 176 0.00 25.23 -2.85
CA MET A 176 1.17 24.43 -3.24
C MET A 176 2.43 25.28 -3.44
N LYS A 177 2.34 26.51 -3.97
CA LYS A 177 3.48 27.44 -4.01
C LYS A 177 3.99 27.77 -2.60
N THR A 178 3.08 28.00 -1.65
CA THR A 178 3.43 28.28 -0.25
C THR A 178 4.11 27.07 0.40
N VAL A 179 3.54 25.87 0.23
CA VAL A 179 4.10 24.60 0.73
C VAL A 179 5.51 24.34 0.17
N VAL A 180 5.71 24.57 -1.13
CA VAL A 180 7.03 24.46 -1.78
C VAL A 180 8.04 25.43 -1.18
N GLN A 181 7.67 26.70 -0.96
CA GLN A 181 8.56 27.69 -0.34
C GLN A 181 8.96 27.29 1.09
N LEU A 182 8.02 26.76 1.89
CA LEU A 182 8.28 26.27 3.24
C LEU A 182 9.23 25.06 3.22
N GLY A 183 8.99 24.07 2.36
CA GLY A 183 9.85 22.90 2.22
C GLY A 183 11.26 23.27 1.75
N LEU A 184 11.40 24.15 0.74
CA LEU A 184 12.70 24.64 0.28
C LEU A 184 13.48 25.40 1.36
N LYS A 185 12.78 26.23 2.16
CA LYS A 185 13.38 26.90 3.32
C LYS A 185 13.86 25.87 4.35
N ALA A 186 13.07 24.85 4.63
CA ALA A 186 13.43 23.78 5.55
C ALA A 186 14.65 22.96 5.05
N GLU A 187 14.75 22.63 3.75
CA GLU A 187 15.97 22.00 3.20
C GLU A 187 17.21 22.91 3.36
N ALA A 188 17.06 24.22 3.15
CA ALA A 188 18.17 25.18 3.32
C ALA A 188 18.61 25.31 4.79
N GLU A 189 17.70 25.14 5.76
CA GLU A 189 18.02 25.07 7.19
C GLU A 189 18.67 23.73 7.56
N GLU A 190 18.27 22.62 6.93
CA GLU A 190 18.88 21.30 7.12
C GLU A 190 20.31 21.24 6.58
N GLU A 191 20.59 21.80 5.40
CA GLU A 191 21.96 21.87 4.88
C GLU A 191 22.86 22.74 5.77
N LYS A 192 22.35 23.83 6.37
CA LYS A 192 23.09 24.61 7.38
C LYS A 192 23.47 23.74 8.59
N LYS A 193 22.51 23.02 9.18
CA LYS A 193 22.76 22.11 10.32
C LYS A 193 23.79 21.02 9.97
N LYS A 194 23.73 20.48 8.75
CA LYS A 194 24.70 19.51 8.24
C LYS A 194 26.11 20.09 8.14
N GLN A 195 26.26 21.30 7.61
CA GLN A 195 27.56 21.98 7.54
C GLN A 195 28.08 22.37 8.93
N GLU A 196 27.22 22.80 9.85
CA GLU A 196 27.56 23.04 11.26
C GLU A 196 28.06 21.76 11.96
N ALA A 197 27.37 20.63 11.76
CA ALA A 197 27.80 19.33 12.29
C ALA A 197 29.16 18.90 11.73
N LEU A 198 29.39 19.04 10.42
CA LEU A 198 30.69 18.79 9.79
C LEU A 198 31.79 19.72 10.32
N ASN A 199 31.49 20.99 10.58
CA ASN A 199 32.45 21.94 11.16
C ASN A 199 32.89 21.56 12.57
N ASN A 200 32.00 20.95 13.37
CA ASN A 200 32.30 20.44 14.71
C ASN A 200 33.17 19.17 14.74
N VAL A 201 33.47 18.55 13.58
CA VAL A 201 34.45 17.47 13.47
C VAL A 201 35.87 18.05 13.48
N VAL A 202 36.69 17.63 14.45
CA VAL A 202 38.14 17.87 14.47
C VAL A 202 38.82 16.67 13.83
N LEU A 203 39.58 16.87 12.76
CA LEU A 203 40.24 15.81 11.99
C LEU A 203 41.70 16.18 11.73
N SER A 204 42.60 15.22 11.95
CA SER A 204 44.01 15.23 11.58
C SER A 204 44.44 13.84 11.12
N ASP A 205 45.66 13.70 10.58
CA ASP A 205 46.14 12.43 10.02
C ASP A 205 45.95 11.22 10.94
N ASN A 206 46.10 11.40 12.25
CA ASN A 206 46.15 10.31 13.23
C ASN A 206 45.02 10.37 14.28
N LYS A 207 44.12 11.35 14.17
CA LYS A 207 43.10 11.62 15.20
C LYS A 207 41.83 12.22 14.61
N VAL A 208 40.68 11.76 15.10
CA VAL A 208 39.39 12.38 14.86
C VAL A 208 38.60 12.55 16.17
N GLU A 209 38.01 13.72 16.38
CA GLU A 209 37.03 13.98 17.44
C GLU A 209 35.73 14.53 16.84
N PHE A 210 34.59 14.14 17.40
CA PHE A 210 33.28 14.63 16.98
C PHE A 210 32.28 14.56 18.14
N ILE A 211 31.22 15.35 18.06
CA ILE A 211 30.04 15.24 18.94
C ILE A 211 28.99 14.46 18.16
N ALA A 212 28.53 13.35 18.71
CA ALA A 212 27.50 12.53 18.07
C ALA A 212 26.09 13.01 18.44
N LEU A 213 25.10 12.54 17.68
CA LEU A 213 23.67 12.87 17.85
C LEU A 213 23.06 12.42 19.19
N ASN A 214 23.72 11.50 19.90
CA ASN A 214 23.39 11.09 21.27
C ASN A 214 23.96 12.05 22.34
N GLY A 215 24.65 13.12 21.93
CA GLY A 215 25.26 14.13 22.81
C GLY A 215 26.67 13.78 23.31
N GLY A 216 27.15 12.55 23.13
CA GLY A 216 28.48 12.13 23.56
C GLY A 216 29.59 12.75 22.70
N LYS A 217 30.68 13.17 23.33
CA LYS A 217 31.90 13.60 22.64
C LYS A 217 32.83 12.40 22.43
N TYR A 218 32.98 11.98 21.19
CA TYR A 218 33.81 10.84 20.79
C TYR A 218 35.20 11.26 20.32
N SER A 219 36.17 10.38 20.51
CA SER A 219 37.53 10.51 20.01
C SER A 219 38.07 9.18 19.51
N LEU A 220 38.78 9.19 18.38
CA LEU A 220 39.57 8.07 17.87
C LEU A 220 40.99 8.56 17.63
N GLU A 221 41.98 7.91 18.25
CA GLU A 221 43.40 8.28 18.21
C GLU A 221 44.24 7.04 17.84
N SER A 222 45.13 7.15 16.85
CA SER A 222 46.00 6.05 16.43
C SER A 222 47.44 6.53 16.20
N SER A 223 48.41 5.62 16.27
CA SER A 223 49.77 5.86 15.77
C SER A 223 49.84 5.80 14.23
N LEU A 224 48.84 5.18 13.60
CA LEU A 224 48.69 5.01 12.16
C LEU A 224 47.79 6.09 11.56
N LYS A 225 47.97 6.37 10.26
CA LYS A 225 47.14 7.35 9.56
C LYS A 225 45.70 6.88 9.40
N LEU A 226 44.78 7.60 10.02
CA LEU A 226 43.34 7.47 9.85
C LEU A 226 42.95 8.02 8.47
N ASN A 227 42.71 7.13 7.50
CA ASN A 227 42.18 7.48 6.18
C ASN A 227 40.66 7.77 6.27
N VAL A 228 40.31 8.83 7.02
CA VAL A 228 38.95 9.27 7.33
C VAL A 228 38.70 10.64 6.70
N ASN A 229 37.51 10.87 6.16
CA ASN A 229 37.01 12.20 5.82
C ASN A 229 35.82 12.57 6.72
N LYS A 230 35.43 13.85 6.75
CA LYS A 230 34.33 14.32 7.61
C LYS A 230 32.97 13.73 7.24
N GLU A 231 32.75 13.40 5.95
CA GLU A 231 31.47 12.86 5.47
C GLU A 231 31.19 11.45 5.98
N MET A 232 32.24 10.64 6.22
CA MET A 232 32.12 9.31 6.84
C MET A 232 31.46 9.34 8.23
N LEU A 233 31.44 10.50 8.89
CA LEU A 233 30.82 10.70 10.20
C LEU A 233 29.38 11.23 10.11
N LEU A 234 28.88 11.62 8.93
CA LEU A 234 27.52 12.16 8.77
C LEU A 234 26.45 11.31 9.47
N PRO A 235 26.41 9.96 9.33
CA PRO A 235 25.39 9.13 9.97
C PRO A 235 25.35 9.19 11.50
N VAL A 236 26.39 9.72 12.15
CA VAL A 236 26.50 9.79 13.62
C VAL A 236 26.51 11.21 14.17
N ILE A 237 26.79 12.22 13.34
CA ILE A 237 26.82 13.65 13.74
C ILE A 237 25.61 14.45 13.24
N TYR A 238 24.93 14.00 12.18
CA TYR A 238 23.82 14.69 11.55
C TYR A 238 22.69 13.70 11.19
N CYS A 239 21.46 14.05 11.54
CA CYS A 239 20.27 13.29 11.18
C CYS A 239 19.26 14.29 10.62
N HIS A 240 18.81 14.03 9.39
CA HIS A 240 17.88 14.89 8.69
C HIS A 240 16.50 14.82 9.35
N ARG A 241 15.71 15.90 9.35
CA ARG A 241 14.33 15.96 9.87
C ARG A 241 13.44 14.81 9.39
N LYS A 242 13.67 14.33 8.15
CA LYS A 242 12.97 13.19 7.52
C LYS A 242 13.26 11.84 8.19
N GLU A 243 14.35 11.75 8.94
CA GLU A 243 14.88 10.52 9.55
C GLU A 243 14.85 10.57 11.09
N ALA A 244 14.19 11.57 11.68
CA ALA A 244 14.22 11.82 13.13
C ALA A 244 13.77 10.60 13.97
N SER A 245 12.85 9.78 13.47
CA SER A 245 12.41 8.51 14.08
C SER A 245 13.49 7.43 14.11
N TYR A 246 14.50 7.51 13.24
CA TYR A 246 15.65 6.61 13.20
C TYR A 246 16.80 7.04 14.12
N LYS A 247 16.74 8.23 14.72
CA LYS A 247 17.78 8.75 15.62
C LYS A 247 18.14 7.79 16.78
N GLN A 248 17.15 7.00 17.23
CA GLN A 248 17.31 5.97 18.26
C GLN A 248 18.11 4.72 17.83
N TYR A 249 18.27 4.48 16.53
CA TYR A 249 19.03 3.33 15.99
C TYR A 249 20.46 3.69 15.58
N ILE A 250 20.89 4.93 15.79
CA ILE A 250 22.21 5.42 15.39
C ILE A 250 23.29 4.78 16.26
N ASN A 251 24.05 3.86 15.65
CA ASN A 251 25.11 3.12 16.32
C ASN A 251 26.48 3.75 16.03
N VAL A 252 26.91 4.66 16.90
CA VAL A 252 28.22 5.36 16.78
C VAL A 252 29.39 4.36 16.72
N MET A 253 29.28 3.25 17.46
CA MET A 253 30.29 2.20 17.50
C MET A 253 30.39 1.41 16.19
N GLN A 254 29.34 1.36 15.35
CA GLN A 254 29.43 0.77 14.02
C GLN A 254 30.33 1.63 13.11
N THR A 255 30.10 2.94 13.05
CA THR A 255 30.93 3.87 12.26
C THR A 255 32.39 3.88 12.72
N ILE A 256 32.62 3.86 14.04
CA ILE A 256 33.98 3.68 14.60
C ILE A 256 34.56 2.33 14.20
N GLY A 257 33.77 1.25 14.27
CA GLY A 257 34.14 -0.09 13.83
C GLY A 257 34.62 -0.13 12.38
N ASP A 258 33.86 0.46 11.46
CA ASP A 258 34.18 0.48 10.03
C ASP A 258 35.48 1.24 9.72
N ILE A 259 35.74 2.36 10.42
CA ILE A 259 37.02 3.08 10.34
C ILE A 259 38.18 2.18 10.80
N VAL A 260 38.02 1.48 11.93
CA VAL A 260 39.06 0.58 12.46
C VAL A 260 39.26 -0.63 11.56
N PHE A 261 38.20 -1.24 11.02
CA PHE A 261 38.31 -2.33 10.06
C PHE A 261 39.00 -1.92 8.75
N ALA A 262 38.81 -0.68 8.28
CA ALA A 262 39.56 -0.15 7.14
C ALA A 262 41.06 -0.01 7.45
N LEU A 263 41.41 0.47 8.64
CA LEU A 263 42.79 0.58 9.11
C LEU A 263 43.47 -0.79 9.26
N MET A 264 42.77 -1.78 9.83
CA MET A 264 43.24 -3.17 9.97
C MET A 264 43.53 -3.87 8.63
N LYS A 265 42.84 -3.50 7.55
CA LYS A 265 43.10 -4.03 6.20
C LYS A 265 44.41 -3.49 5.61
N GLN A 266 44.82 -2.29 6.03
CA GLN A 266 46.02 -1.61 5.54
C GLN A 266 47.25 -1.93 6.39
N HIS A 267 47.06 -2.16 7.69
CA HIS A 267 48.13 -2.41 8.66
C HIS A 267 47.88 -3.74 9.40
N PRO A 268 48.73 -4.77 9.20
CA PRO A 268 48.55 -6.08 9.83
C PRO A 268 48.74 -6.06 11.35
N GLU A 269 49.38 -5.03 11.89
CA GLU A 269 49.47 -4.78 13.32
C GLU A 269 49.23 -3.29 13.59
N GLY A 270 48.67 -2.97 14.75
CA GLY A 270 48.38 -1.59 15.13
C GLY A 270 47.50 -1.49 16.36
N GLU A 271 47.28 -0.26 16.80
CA GLU A 271 46.37 0.05 17.89
C GLU A 271 45.60 1.34 17.63
N VAL A 272 44.43 1.42 18.25
CA VAL A 272 43.55 2.59 18.20
C VAL A 272 42.91 2.80 19.57
N THR A 273 42.99 4.02 20.07
CA THR A 273 42.34 4.43 21.31
C THR A 273 40.99 5.06 20.97
N ILE A 274 39.93 4.36 21.36
CA ILE A 274 38.54 4.78 21.23
C ILE A 274 38.14 5.46 22.54
N GLY A 275 37.48 6.60 22.48
CA GLY A 275 37.01 7.32 23.66
C GLY A 275 35.66 8.00 23.49
N LYS A 276 34.99 8.20 24.62
CA LYS A 276 33.69 8.88 24.76
C LYS A 276 33.65 9.59 26.11
N ASP A 277 33.36 10.89 26.11
CA ASP A 277 33.17 11.71 27.32
C ASP A 277 34.33 11.57 28.34
N GLY A 278 35.56 11.55 27.84
CA GLY A 278 36.79 11.42 28.63
C GLY A 278 37.21 9.99 28.99
N ARG A 279 36.33 8.99 28.86
CA ARG A 279 36.72 7.57 28.94
C ARG A 279 37.48 7.16 27.69
N LYS A 280 38.44 6.25 27.84
CA LYS A 280 39.26 5.72 26.74
C LYS A 280 39.51 4.22 26.91
N ILE A 281 39.53 3.48 25.80
CA ILE A 281 39.98 2.09 25.70
C ILE A 281 40.86 1.93 24.46
N THR A 282 41.99 1.26 24.60
CA THR A 282 42.90 0.97 23.49
C THR A 282 42.61 -0.42 22.94
N LEU A 283 42.16 -0.48 21.69
CA LEU A 283 41.97 -1.70 20.90
C LEU A 283 43.21 -1.92 20.02
N GLY A 284 44.03 -2.89 20.39
CA GLY A 284 45.14 -3.39 19.57
C GLY A 284 44.72 -4.58 18.71
N TRP A 285 45.37 -4.78 17.58
CA TRP A 285 45.20 -5.97 16.73
C TRP A 285 46.52 -6.51 16.19
N GLU A 286 46.56 -7.82 15.98
CA GLU A 286 47.58 -8.51 15.19
C GLU A 286 46.91 -9.46 14.18
N VAL A 287 47.26 -9.33 12.90
CA VAL A 287 46.78 -10.13 11.78
C VAL A 287 47.90 -11.08 11.35
N LYS A 288 47.70 -12.39 11.53
CA LYS A 288 48.70 -13.41 11.18
C LYS A 288 48.12 -14.40 10.17
N GLN A 289 48.82 -14.61 9.07
CA GLN A 289 48.52 -15.71 8.16
C GLN A 289 48.84 -17.06 8.84
N ARG A 290 47.93 -18.01 8.70
CA ARG A 290 48.10 -19.40 9.11
C ARG A 290 48.68 -20.23 7.97
N LYS A 291 49.21 -21.41 8.31
CA LYS A 291 49.81 -22.37 7.34
C LYS A 291 48.80 -22.93 6.33
N ASP A 292 47.50 -22.81 6.60
CA ASP A 292 46.40 -23.21 5.72
C ASP A 292 45.95 -22.08 4.75
N GLY A 293 46.65 -20.94 4.74
CA GLY A 293 46.30 -19.76 3.95
C GLY A 293 45.20 -18.88 4.55
N THR A 294 44.59 -19.28 5.67
CA THR A 294 43.58 -18.46 6.36
C THR A 294 44.22 -17.37 7.23
N THR A 295 43.50 -16.27 7.43
CA THR A 295 43.99 -15.14 8.22
C THR A 295 43.39 -15.18 9.64
N ALA A 296 44.24 -15.18 10.66
CA ALA A 296 43.85 -15.08 12.05
C ALA A 296 44.00 -13.63 12.54
N VAL A 297 42.95 -13.10 13.16
CA VAL A 297 42.97 -11.79 13.81
C VAL A 297 42.93 -11.99 15.33
N PHE A 298 43.93 -11.46 16.02
CA PHE A 298 44.03 -11.41 17.47
C PHE A 298 43.75 -9.99 17.94
N TYR A 299 42.87 -9.83 18.93
CA TYR A 299 42.54 -8.53 19.51
C TYR A 299 43.08 -8.40 20.93
N PHE A 300 43.43 -7.18 21.29
CA PHE A 300 43.95 -6.80 22.59
C PHE A 300 43.16 -5.59 23.11
N LEU A 301 42.67 -5.65 24.35
CA LEU A 301 42.05 -4.51 25.03
C LEU A 301 42.97 -4.05 26.14
N ASN A 302 43.45 -2.80 26.07
CA ASN A 302 44.48 -2.23 26.95
C ASN A 302 45.68 -3.20 27.12
N GLY A 303 46.18 -3.73 26.00
CA GLY A 303 47.28 -4.70 25.94
C GLY A 303 46.94 -6.15 26.34
N ARG A 304 45.75 -6.44 26.88
CA ARG A 304 45.35 -7.81 27.24
C ARG A 304 44.63 -8.50 26.09
N ARG A 305 45.12 -9.66 25.65
CA ARG A 305 44.51 -10.44 24.57
C ARG A 305 43.10 -10.93 24.96
N VAL A 306 42.14 -10.80 24.04
CA VAL A 306 40.75 -11.21 24.23
C VAL A 306 40.29 -12.23 23.18
N LYS A 307 39.21 -12.98 23.48
CA LYS A 307 38.52 -13.81 22.48
C LYS A 307 37.89 -12.91 21.40
N ASN A 308 38.04 -13.31 20.13
CA ASN A 308 37.69 -12.47 18.98
C ASN A 308 36.20 -12.07 18.97
N GLU A 309 35.31 -13.04 19.18
CA GLU A 309 33.85 -12.86 19.26
C GLU A 309 33.38 -11.90 20.38
N TYR A 310 34.23 -11.61 21.37
CA TYR A 310 33.93 -10.71 22.48
C TYR A 310 34.61 -9.34 22.37
N ALA A 311 35.57 -9.14 21.45
CA ALA A 311 36.41 -7.94 21.42
C ALA A 311 35.58 -6.66 21.25
N TRP A 312 34.85 -6.55 20.14
CA TRP A 312 33.98 -5.41 19.85
C TRP A 312 32.79 -5.29 20.82
N LYS A 313 32.23 -6.42 21.29
CA LYS A 313 31.18 -6.44 22.31
C LYS A 313 31.64 -5.76 23.61
N ARG A 314 32.88 -6.01 24.04
CA ARG A 314 33.47 -5.39 25.24
C ARG A 314 33.84 -3.93 25.05
N VAL A 315 34.35 -3.55 23.87
CA VAL A 315 34.56 -2.13 23.53
C VAL A 315 33.25 -1.37 23.57
N TYR A 316 32.20 -1.91 22.93
CA TYR A 316 30.85 -1.34 22.93
C TYR A 316 30.36 -1.15 24.36
N SER A 317 30.29 -2.22 25.17
CA SER A 317 29.71 -2.10 26.51
C SER A 317 30.54 -1.26 27.48
N TYR A 318 31.85 -1.12 27.28
CA TYR A 318 32.67 -0.19 28.07
C TYR A 318 32.46 1.28 27.67
N ILE A 319 32.32 1.56 26.37
CA ILE A 319 32.21 2.93 25.82
C ILE A 319 30.75 3.44 25.88
N GLU A 320 29.78 2.64 25.45
CA GLU A 320 28.36 3.01 25.43
C GLU A 320 27.66 2.71 26.75
N ASP A 321 27.70 1.46 27.21
CA ASP A 321 26.87 0.98 28.34
C ASP A 321 27.46 1.29 29.73
N ASN A 322 28.69 1.83 29.78
CA ASN A 322 29.47 2.08 31.02
C ASN A 322 29.82 0.80 31.82
N VAL A 323 29.78 -0.37 31.18
CA VAL A 323 29.92 -1.69 31.83
C VAL A 323 31.40 -2.11 31.96
N PRO A 324 31.86 -2.53 33.15
CA PRO A 324 33.18 -3.16 33.33
C PRO A 324 33.32 -4.52 32.64
N ILE A 325 34.55 -4.94 32.36
CA ILE A 325 34.90 -6.09 31.49
C ILE A 325 34.99 -7.42 32.29
N ASP A 326 34.04 -8.36 32.10
CA ASP A 326 33.87 -9.67 32.80
C ASP A 326 33.42 -10.85 31.85
N TRP A 327 33.43 -12.16 32.20
CA TRP A 327 33.86 -13.24 31.26
C TRP A 327 32.90 -14.10 30.35
N ASP A 328 32.50 -15.35 30.66
CA ASP A 328 32.23 -16.44 29.64
C ASP A 328 30.91 -17.29 29.78
N GLU A 329 30.75 -18.41 29.01
CA GLU A 329 29.57 -19.35 28.84
C GLU A 329 28.45 -18.90 27.83
N ILE A 330 27.39 -19.64 27.37
CA ILE A 330 26.63 -20.89 27.74
C ILE A 330 25.89 -21.48 26.47
N GLU A 331 25.59 -22.80 26.29
CA GLU A 331 24.59 -23.28 25.25
C GLU A 331 23.92 -24.71 25.41
N VAL A 332 22.67 -24.96 24.90
CA VAL A 332 21.91 -26.28 24.81
C VAL A 332 20.80 -26.31 23.69
N LYS A 333 20.25 -27.50 23.26
CA LYS A 333 19.23 -27.75 22.17
C LYS A 333 17.94 -28.58 22.53
N ARG A 334 16.95 -28.71 21.60
CA ARG A 334 15.65 -29.47 21.70
C ARG A 334 15.18 -30.17 20.38
N VAL A 335 14.17 -31.08 20.43
CA VAL A 335 13.53 -31.82 19.28
C VAL A 335 12.01 -32.08 19.50
N SER A 336 11.20 -32.41 18.46
CA SER A 336 9.72 -32.67 18.49
C SER A 336 9.23 -33.84 17.59
N LYS A 337 7.91 -34.17 17.51
CA LYS A 337 7.34 -35.26 16.64
C LYS A 337 5.79 -35.28 16.37
N THR A 338 5.38 -35.68 15.13
CA THR A 338 4.17 -36.48 14.68
C THR A 338 2.69 -35.94 14.66
N GLY A 339 1.74 -36.66 13.98
CA GLY A 339 0.43 -36.16 13.45
C GLY A 339 -0.89 -37.02 13.49
N LYS A 340 -1.75 -36.95 12.42
CA LYS A 340 -3.25 -37.14 12.26
C LYS A 340 -3.86 -38.59 12.07
N ARG A 341 -5.17 -38.86 11.77
CA ARG A 341 -6.58 -38.46 12.23
C ARG A 341 -7.73 -39.07 11.31
N GLU A 342 -9.01 -39.07 11.74
CA GLU A 342 -10.25 -39.65 11.10
C GLU A 342 -11.24 -38.65 10.37
N LEU A 343 -12.44 -39.13 9.97
CA LEU A 343 -13.58 -38.48 9.27
C LEU A 343 -14.05 -37.13 9.87
N SER A 344 -14.62 -36.23 9.03
CA SER A 344 -14.89 -34.84 9.41
C SER A 344 -16.30 -34.57 9.98
N PRO A 345 -16.43 -33.77 11.07
CA PRO A 345 -17.72 -33.31 11.59
C PRO A 345 -18.57 -32.48 10.62
N LYS A 346 -17.95 -31.82 9.64
CA LYS A 346 -18.56 -30.81 8.76
C LYS A 346 -19.73 -31.35 7.92
N ALA A 347 -19.72 -32.63 7.59
CA ALA A 347 -20.76 -33.26 6.79
C ALA A 347 -22.10 -33.46 7.53
N ARG A 348 -22.13 -33.33 8.86
CA ARG A 348 -23.36 -33.43 9.67
C ARG A 348 -24.08 -32.08 9.76
N GLU A 349 -23.35 -31.03 10.13
CA GLU A 349 -23.80 -29.62 10.21
C GLU A 349 -24.66 -29.22 9.00
N LEU A 350 -24.16 -29.48 7.79
CA LEU A 350 -24.79 -29.10 6.51
C LEU A 350 -26.10 -29.81 6.18
N LEU A 351 -26.46 -30.88 6.89
CA LEU A 351 -27.74 -31.57 6.74
C LEU A 351 -28.82 -31.03 7.69
N GLU A 352 -28.40 -30.43 8.81
CA GLU A 352 -29.28 -29.92 9.86
C GLU A 352 -29.61 -28.44 9.63
N GLU A 353 -28.60 -27.63 9.29
CA GLU A 353 -28.72 -26.17 9.19
C GLU A 353 -28.92 -25.65 7.75
N GLY A 354 -28.74 -26.52 6.74
CA GLY A 354 -28.70 -26.11 5.33
C GLY A 354 -27.50 -25.21 5.01
N ILE A 355 -27.61 -24.43 3.93
CA ILE A 355 -26.64 -23.37 3.61
C ILE A 355 -27.23 -22.05 4.13
N ARG A 356 -26.67 -21.54 5.23
CA ARG A 356 -26.93 -20.19 5.74
C ARG A 356 -25.68 -19.35 5.57
N GLY A 357 -25.84 -18.16 5.01
CA GLY A 357 -24.73 -17.24 4.75
C GLY A 357 -25.22 -16.01 4.02
N GLU A 358 -24.34 -15.37 3.26
CA GLU A 358 -24.62 -14.15 2.53
C GLU A 358 -23.89 -14.15 1.18
N ILE A 359 -24.46 -13.42 0.23
CA ILE A 359 -23.78 -12.98 -0.98
C ILE A 359 -23.58 -11.46 -0.91
N ARG A 360 -22.52 -10.97 -1.54
CA ARG A 360 -22.06 -9.59 -1.53
C ARG A 360 -21.72 -9.19 -2.96
N ASP A 361 -22.21 -8.04 -3.36
CA ASP A 361 -21.83 -7.35 -4.59
C ASP A 361 -22.01 -5.84 -4.44
N GLU A 362 -21.95 -5.10 -5.54
CA GLU A 362 -22.02 -3.64 -5.51
C GLU A 362 -23.38 -3.10 -5.02
N GLU A 363 -24.45 -3.88 -5.03
CA GLU A 363 -25.73 -3.47 -4.44
C GLU A 363 -25.77 -3.63 -2.91
N GLY A 364 -24.77 -4.29 -2.29
CA GLY A 364 -24.68 -4.48 -0.84
C GLY A 364 -24.51 -5.95 -0.42
N THR A 365 -24.76 -6.20 0.87
CA THR A 365 -24.76 -7.55 1.46
C THR A 365 -26.17 -8.13 1.53
N PHE A 366 -26.35 -9.35 1.03
CA PHE A 366 -27.63 -10.06 0.94
C PHE A 366 -27.58 -11.37 1.75
N PRO A 367 -28.07 -11.38 3.00
CA PRO A 367 -28.16 -12.59 3.81
C PRO A 367 -29.25 -13.53 3.27
N PHE A 368 -28.98 -14.84 3.28
CA PHE A 368 -29.91 -15.85 2.74
C PHE A 368 -29.82 -17.21 3.45
N HIS A 369 -30.81 -18.06 3.20
CA HIS A 369 -30.84 -19.45 3.63
C HIS A 369 -31.39 -20.34 2.50
N LEU A 370 -30.65 -21.41 2.16
CA LEU A 370 -31.08 -22.46 1.23
C LEU A 370 -31.09 -23.80 1.95
N THR A 371 -32.22 -24.49 1.94
CA THR A 371 -32.35 -25.77 2.65
C THR A 371 -31.66 -26.89 1.86
N VAL A 372 -30.88 -27.73 2.54
CA VAL A 372 -30.22 -28.92 1.97
C VAL A 372 -30.96 -30.18 2.37
N LYS A 373 -31.05 -31.18 1.49
CA LYS A 373 -31.60 -32.51 1.78
C LYS A 373 -30.69 -33.60 1.19
N ARG A 374 -30.49 -34.71 1.92
CA ARG A 374 -29.89 -35.95 1.39
C ARG A 374 -30.94 -37.06 1.35
N LYS A 375 -31.10 -37.69 0.19
CA LYS A 375 -32.01 -38.83 -0.05
C LYS A 375 -31.24 -39.86 -0.87
N ASN A 376 -31.11 -41.11 -0.39
CA ASN A 376 -30.43 -42.21 -1.11
C ASN A 376 -29.03 -41.83 -1.64
N ASP A 377 -28.18 -41.31 -0.75
CA ASP A 377 -26.82 -40.77 -1.02
C ASP A 377 -26.71 -39.63 -2.05
N LYS A 378 -27.83 -39.22 -2.63
CA LYS A 378 -27.96 -38.02 -3.48
C LYS A 378 -28.28 -36.81 -2.61
N TRP A 379 -27.80 -35.66 -3.05
CA TRP A 379 -27.99 -34.39 -2.36
C TRP A 379 -28.83 -33.44 -3.20
N TYR A 380 -29.62 -32.61 -2.51
CA TYR A 380 -30.62 -31.72 -3.08
C TYR A 380 -30.60 -30.37 -2.35
N LEU A 381 -30.99 -29.32 -3.07
CA LEU A 381 -31.13 -27.94 -2.60
C LEU A 381 -32.59 -27.52 -2.81
N VAL A 382 -33.20 -26.81 -1.86
CA VAL A 382 -34.61 -26.39 -1.95
C VAL A 382 -34.69 -24.87 -2.00
N ILE A 383 -35.33 -24.33 -3.03
CA ILE A 383 -35.46 -22.88 -3.26
C ILE A 383 -36.85 -22.57 -3.78
N GLY A 384 -37.54 -21.58 -3.19
CA GLY A 384 -38.91 -21.21 -3.57
C GLY A 384 -39.91 -22.38 -3.52
N GLY A 385 -39.67 -23.38 -2.67
CA GLY A 385 -40.46 -24.62 -2.59
C GLY A 385 -40.10 -25.71 -3.61
N LYS A 386 -39.24 -25.44 -4.60
CA LYS A 386 -38.78 -26.41 -5.62
C LYS A 386 -37.58 -27.22 -5.09
N GLU A 387 -37.62 -28.56 -5.15
CA GLU A 387 -36.45 -29.41 -4.83
C GLU A 387 -35.57 -29.63 -6.08
N ILE A 388 -34.28 -29.28 -6.01
CA ILE A 388 -33.33 -29.35 -7.13
C ILE A 388 -32.18 -30.32 -6.79
N TYR A 389 -31.86 -31.24 -7.69
CA TYR A 389 -30.82 -32.26 -7.51
C TYR A 389 -29.39 -31.73 -7.79
N ILE A 390 -28.44 -32.01 -6.90
CA ILE A 390 -27.05 -31.54 -6.99
C ILE A 390 -26.11 -32.63 -7.51
N LYS A 391 -25.77 -32.55 -8.80
CA LYS A 391 -24.78 -33.42 -9.44
C LYS A 391 -23.38 -33.11 -8.89
N GLY A 392 -22.82 -34.02 -8.09
CA GLY A 392 -21.52 -33.86 -7.40
C GLY A 392 -21.60 -33.93 -5.85
N GLY A 393 -22.81 -34.02 -5.29
CA GLY A 393 -23.04 -34.38 -3.89
C GLY A 393 -22.44 -33.40 -2.87
N PHE A 394 -22.01 -33.94 -1.72
CA PHE A 394 -21.50 -33.15 -0.59
C PHE A 394 -20.44 -32.12 -0.99
N SER A 395 -19.48 -32.50 -1.85
CA SER A 395 -18.38 -31.61 -2.28
C SER A 395 -18.85 -30.33 -3.00
N VAL A 396 -20.05 -30.31 -3.58
CA VAL A 396 -20.61 -29.13 -4.25
C VAL A 396 -21.35 -28.25 -3.24
N ILE A 397 -22.08 -28.87 -2.31
CA ILE A 397 -22.79 -28.18 -1.22
C ILE A 397 -21.81 -27.57 -0.22
N GLU A 398 -20.76 -28.29 0.15
CA GLU A 398 -19.67 -27.77 0.98
C GLU A 398 -18.98 -26.60 0.31
N ARG A 399 -18.80 -26.61 -1.03
CA ARG A 399 -18.29 -25.45 -1.78
C ARG A 399 -19.25 -24.27 -1.74
N LEU A 400 -20.54 -24.45 -2.04
CA LEU A 400 -21.54 -23.37 -1.95
C LEU A 400 -21.65 -22.80 -0.53
N HIS A 401 -21.60 -23.64 0.51
CA HIS A 401 -21.55 -23.21 1.91
C HIS A 401 -20.29 -22.42 2.23
N ASN A 402 -19.14 -22.92 1.80
CA ASN A 402 -17.87 -22.24 2.00
C ASN A 402 -17.83 -20.89 1.27
N MET A 403 -18.44 -20.77 0.09
CA MET A 403 -18.64 -19.47 -0.58
C MET A 403 -19.53 -18.56 0.25
N ALA A 404 -20.74 -18.99 0.63
CA ALA A 404 -21.70 -18.20 1.40
C ALA A 404 -21.23 -17.80 2.82
N THR A 405 -20.31 -18.55 3.41
CA THR A 405 -19.77 -18.32 4.77
C THR A 405 -18.34 -17.77 4.79
N GLY A 406 -17.82 -17.29 3.66
CA GLY A 406 -16.48 -16.68 3.56
C GLY A 406 -15.31 -17.66 3.73
N LYS A 407 -15.55 -18.96 3.62
CA LYS A 407 -14.59 -20.07 3.80
C LYS A 407 -14.15 -20.73 2.48
N ALA A 408 -14.45 -20.12 1.34
CA ALA A 408 -14.02 -20.62 0.02
C ALA A 408 -12.50 -20.72 -0.09
N LEU A 409 -12.03 -21.68 -0.88
CA LEU A 409 -10.61 -21.97 -1.08
C LEU A 409 -9.87 -20.75 -1.62
N TYR A 410 -10.40 -20.17 -2.70
CA TYR A 410 -9.94 -18.92 -3.28
C TYR A 410 -10.59 -17.73 -2.57
N TRP A 411 -9.86 -16.62 -2.47
CA TRP A 411 -10.33 -15.41 -1.83
C TRP A 411 -11.44 -14.76 -2.64
N GLU A 412 -11.30 -14.69 -3.97
CA GLU A 412 -12.26 -14.04 -4.87
C GLU A 412 -13.66 -14.69 -4.90
N ASP A 413 -13.78 -15.95 -4.46
CA ASP A 413 -15.05 -16.69 -4.41
C ASP A 413 -15.82 -16.51 -3.08
N ARG A 414 -15.23 -15.84 -2.09
CA ARG A 414 -15.81 -15.68 -0.76
C ARG A 414 -16.94 -14.66 -0.82
N GLN A 415 -18.16 -15.16 -0.60
CA GLN A 415 -19.40 -14.39 -0.57
C GLN A 415 -19.70 -13.60 -1.85
N LYS A 416 -18.92 -13.73 -2.93
CA LYS A 416 -19.10 -12.93 -4.15
C LYS A 416 -20.32 -13.41 -4.95
N THR A 417 -21.29 -12.52 -5.20
CA THR A 417 -22.54 -12.90 -5.90
C THR A 417 -22.28 -13.48 -7.28
N SER A 418 -21.31 -12.97 -8.05
CA SER A 418 -21.03 -13.50 -9.39
C SER A 418 -20.36 -14.87 -9.41
N SER A 419 -19.46 -15.17 -8.46
CA SER A 419 -18.96 -16.54 -8.27
C SER A 419 -20.08 -17.48 -7.83
N PHE A 420 -20.97 -17.05 -6.93
CA PHE A 420 -22.12 -17.84 -6.50
C PHE A 420 -23.11 -18.11 -7.65
N TYR A 421 -23.42 -17.09 -8.47
CA TYR A 421 -24.23 -17.22 -9.69
C TYR A 421 -23.60 -18.18 -10.69
N LYS A 422 -22.31 -18.04 -11.02
CA LYS A 422 -21.58 -18.97 -11.91
C LYS A 422 -21.70 -20.41 -11.43
N LYS A 423 -21.54 -20.64 -10.12
CA LYS A 423 -21.68 -21.98 -9.53
C LYS A 423 -23.12 -22.50 -9.55
N LEU A 424 -24.12 -21.66 -9.31
CA LEU A 424 -25.53 -22.04 -9.45
C LEU A 424 -25.87 -22.37 -10.91
N LYS A 425 -25.44 -21.56 -11.88
CA LYS A 425 -25.68 -21.76 -13.32
C LYS A 425 -25.21 -23.13 -13.81
N GLU A 426 -24.04 -23.61 -13.36
CA GLU A 426 -23.54 -24.96 -13.65
C GLU A 426 -24.44 -26.09 -13.11
N ILE A 427 -25.17 -25.83 -12.02
CA ILE A 427 -25.99 -26.83 -11.31
C ILE A 427 -27.44 -26.83 -11.80
N VAL A 428 -28.02 -25.65 -12.04
CA VAL A 428 -29.47 -25.47 -12.25
C VAL A 428 -29.86 -24.82 -13.58
N GLY A 429 -28.88 -24.41 -14.41
CA GLY A 429 -29.10 -23.69 -15.67
C GLY A 429 -29.25 -22.16 -15.49
N LYS A 430 -29.12 -21.41 -16.59
CA LYS A 430 -29.10 -19.93 -16.61
C LYS A 430 -30.35 -19.32 -15.97
N GLU A 431 -31.53 -19.59 -16.52
CA GLU A 431 -32.79 -18.95 -16.10
C GLU A 431 -33.13 -19.24 -14.64
N THR A 432 -32.97 -20.50 -14.20
CA THR A 432 -33.17 -20.87 -12.79
C THR A 432 -32.18 -20.16 -11.87
N ALA A 433 -30.90 -20.05 -12.26
CA ALA A 433 -29.90 -19.33 -11.46
C ALA A 433 -30.21 -17.82 -11.35
N LYS A 434 -30.71 -17.21 -12.44
CA LYS A 434 -31.18 -15.82 -12.45
C LYS A 434 -32.40 -15.63 -11.52
N GLU A 435 -33.40 -16.52 -11.59
CA GLU A 435 -34.57 -16.51 -10.69
C GLU A 435 -34.14 -16.60 -9.21
N ILE A 436 -33.17 -17.45 -8.88
CA ILE A 436 -32.63 -17.61 -7.52
C ILE A 436 -31.94 -16.34 -7.03
N ILE A 437 -31.00 -15.77 -7.79
CA ILE A 437 -30.27 -14.55 -7.39
C ILE A 437 -31.25 -13.37 -7.20
N LYS A 438 -32.19 -13.21 -8.14
CA LYS A 438 -33.25 -12.20 -8.03
C LYS A 438 -34.07 -12.38 -6.76
N THR A 439 -34.53 -13.59 -6.48
CA THR A 439 -35.33 -13.91 -5.27
C THR A 439 -34.55 -13.61 -3.98
N ILE A 440 -33.26 -13.98 -3.91
CA ILE A 440 -32.41 -13.68 -2.74
C ILE A 440 -32.33 -12.16 -2.51
N LYS A 441 -32.02 -11.37 -3.54
CA LYS A 441 -31.89 -9.91 -3.43
C LYS A 441 -33.20 -9.25 -3.04
N GLU A 442 -34.29 -9.56 -3.74
CA GLU A 442 -35.61 -8.98 -3.45
C GLU A 442 -36.09 -9.32 -2.03
N THR A 443 -35.84 -10.55 -1.56
CA THR A 443 -36.20 -10.98 -0.20
C THR A 443 -35.40 -10.21 0.86
N ALA A 444 -34.08 -10.06 0.68
CA ALA A 444 -33.23 -9.34 1.62
C ALA A 444 -33.55 -7.83 1.68
N ILE A 445 -33.87 -7.20 0.54
CA ILE A 445 -34.36 -5.82 0.46
C ILE A 445 -35.70 -5.67 1.21
N LEU A 446 -36.66 -6.58 0.97
CA LEU A 446 -37.96 -6.57 1.67
C LEU A 446 -37.85 -6.76 3.19
N TRP A 447 -36.79 -7.42 3.67
CA TRP A 447 -36.50 -7.59 5.09
C TRP A 447 -35.72 -6.42 5.72
N GLY A 448 -35.33 -5.42 4.92
CA GLY A 448 -34.48 -4.31 5.39
C GLY A 448 -33.10 -4.78 5.86
N ALA A 449 -32.61 -5.90 5.32
CA ALA A 449 -31.42 -6.61 5.77
C ALA A 449 -30.22 -6.40 4.83
N VAL A 450 -30.17 -5.26 4.14
CA VAL A 450 -29.08 -4.87 3.23
C VAL A 450 -28.21 -3.82 3.91
N GLU A 451 -26.91 -4.11 3.97
CA GLU A 451 -25.82 -3.22 4.41
C GLU A 451 -24.84 -2.96 3.25
#